data_AF-A0A257Q7K0-F1
#
_entry.id   AF-A0A257Q7K0-F1
#
_cell.length_a   1.000
_cell.length_b   1.000
_cell.length_c   1.000
_cell.angle_alpha   90.00
_cell.angle_beta   90.00
_cell.angle_gamma   90.00
#
_symmetry.space_group_name_H-M   'P 1'
#
loop_
_entity.id
_entity.type
_entity.pdbx_description
1 polymer ?
#
loop_
_entity_poly.entity_id
_entity_poly.type
_entity_poly.pdbx_seq_one_letter_code
_entity_poly.pdbx_strand_id
1 'polypeptide(L)' 'MLSAEFGKPALLRVDGPAQVWLYHASACGLNLVLYPDASGTPRVAMVEPTADSGTQSGCTTALQRAHVDAALEHPAAS' A
#
# COMPACT_ATOMS: atom_id res chain seq x y z
N MET A 1 -5.78 5.20 -8.35
CA MET A 1 -4.52 5.52 -7.64
C MET A 1 -4.33 4.49 -6.55
N LEU A 2 -3.10 4.09 -6.23
CA LEU A 2 -2.80 2.98 -5.31
C LEU A 2 -3.46 3.14 -3.93
N SER A 3 -3.59 4.38 -3.46
CA SER A 3 -4.27 4.69 -2.19
C SER A 3 -5.79 4.46 -2.22
N ALA A 4 -6.40 4.33 -3.40
CA ALA A 4 -7.79 3.93 -3.54
C ALA A 4 -7.97 2.40 -3.42
N GLU A 5 -6.90 1.62 -3.56
CA GLU A 5 -6.97 0.16 -3.42
C GLU A 5 -6.62 -0.31 -2.01
N PHE A 6 -5.61 0.30 -1.38
CA PHE A 6 -5.10 -0.14 -0.07
C PHE A 6 -5.28 0.91 1.04
N GLY A 7 -5.93 2.04 0.75
CA GLY A 7 -5.97 3.18 1.66
C GLY A 7 -4.63 3.93 1.73
N LYS A 8 -4.43 4.72 2.79
CA LYS A 8 -3.16 5.41 3.02
C LYS A 8 -2.11 4.44 3.57
N PRO A 9 -0.84 4.52 3.14
CA PRO A 9 0.21 3.70 3.73
C PRO A 9 0.44 4.09 5.19
N ALA A 10 0.88 3.12 5.99
CA ALA A 10 1.26 3.36 7.39
C ALA A 10 2.53 4.22 7.47
N LEU A 11 3.43 4.07 6.50
CA LEU A 11 4.60 4.92 6.33
C LEU A 11 4.83 5.22 4.85
N LEU A 12 5.06 6.49 4.54
CA LEU A 12 5.54 6.95 3.23
C LEU A 12 6.92 7.56 3.43
N ARG A 13 7.92 6.99 2.76
CA ARG A 13 9.30 7.52 2.73
C ARG A 13 9.64 7.95 1.32
N VAL A 14 10.19 9.14 1.16
CA VAL A 14 10.73 9.63 -0.12
C VAL A 14 12.25 9.46 -0.09
N ASP A 15 12.82 8.86 -1.13
CA ASP A 15 14.25 8.58 -1.28
C ASP A 15 14.68 8.97 -2.70
N GLY A 16 15.10 10.23 -2.86
CA GLY A 16 15.37 10.80 -4.17
C GLY A 16 14.13 10.74 -5.09
N PRO A 17 14.22 10.16 -6.30
CA PRO A 17 13.06 9.96 -7.16
C PRO A 17 12.18 8.81 -6.69
N ALA A 18 12.65 7.96 -5.79
CA ALA A 18 11.87 6.82 -5.30
C ALA A 18 10.93 7.23 -4.17
N GLN A 19 9.82 6.50 -4.05
CA GLN A 19 9.00 6.48 -2.85
C GLN A 19 8.88 5.04 -2.35
N VAL A 20 8.99 4.85 -1.04
CA VAL A 20 8.77 3.56 -0.40
C VAL A 20 7.54 3.69 0.49
N TRP A 21 6.49 2.95 0.14
CA TRP A 21 5.22 2.96 0.85
C TRP A 21 5.08 1.64 1.59
N LEU A 22 4.96 1.72 2.91
CA LEU A 22 4.81 0.56 3.77
C LEU A 22 3.33 0.44 4.17
N TYR A 23 2.76 -0.70 3.84
CA TYR A 23 1.43 -1.09 4.27
C TYR A 23 1.55 -2.18 5.32
N HIS A 24 0.65 -2.14 6.31
CA HIS A 24 0.51 -3.22 7.28
C HIS A 24 -0.96 -3.56 7.48
N ALA A 25 -1.22 -4.84 7.66
CA ALA A 25 -2.43 -5.43 8.23
C ALA A 25 -2.00 -6.40 9.34
N SER A 26 -2.96 -6.91 10.12
CA SER A 26 -2.72 -7.74 11.31
C SER A 26 -1.75 -8.92 11.13
N ALA A 27 -1.65 -9.48 9.92
CA ALA A 27 -0.75 -10.60 9.61
C ALA A 27 0.07 -10.39 8.32
N CYS A 28 0.24 -9.14 7.88
CA CYS A 28 0.91 -8.85 6.61
C CYS A 28 1.54 -7.46 6.63
N GLY A 29 2.80 -7.37 6.20
CA GLY A 29 3.43 -6.13 5.71
C GLY A 29 3.77 -6.20 4.22
N LEU A 30 3.60 -5.09 3.52
CA LEU A 30 3.95 -4.94 2.11
C LEU A 30 4.70 -3.62 1.88
N ASN A 31 5.91 -3.72 1.35
CA ASN A 31 6.70 -2.58 0.90
C ASN A 31 6.49 -2.40 -0.60
N LEU A 32 6.07 -1.21 -1.00
CA LEU A 32 5.96 -0.82 -2.41
C LEU A 32 7.04 0.20 -2.71
N VAL A 33 7.87 -0.09 -3.71
CA VAL A 33 8.85 0.89 -4.23
C VAL A 33 8.27 1.48 -5.49
N LEU A 34 8.16 2.80 -5.52
CA LEU A 34 7.60 3.56 -6.62
C LEU A 34 8.63 4.50 -7.21
N TYR A 35 8.62 4.64 -8.52
CA TYR A 35 9.34 5.69 -9.24
C TYR A 35 8.35 6.51 -10.07
N PRO A 36 8.59 7.81 -10.29
CA PRO A 36 7.79 8.62 -11.19
C PRO A 36 7.92 8.11 -12.62
N ASP A 37 6.81 8.04 -13.35
CA ASP A 37 6.82 7.96 -14.80
C ASP A 37 7.22 9.32 -15.42
N ALA A 38 7.21 9.40 -16.75
CA ALA A 38 7.57 10.63 -17.47
C ALA A 38 6.68 11.85 -17.12
N SER A 39 5.48 11.63 -16.59
CA SER A 39 4.58 12.69 -16.13
C SER A 39 4.80 13.08 -14.66
N GLY A 40 5.73 12.43 -13.97
CA GLY A 40 5.93 12.58 -12.53
C GLY A 40 4.99 11.73 -11.69
N THR A 41 4.14 10.89 -12.29
CA THR A 41 3.17 10.08 -11.55
C THR A 41 3.86 8.86 -10.95
N PRO A 42 3.77 8.61 -9.61
CA PRO A 42 4.37 7.42 -9.00
C PRO A 42 3.78 6.13 -9.57
N ARG A 43 4.64 5.22 -10.04
CA ARG A 43 4.30 3.87 -10.51
C ARG A 43 5.05 2.85 -9.67
N VAL A 44 4.36 1.77 -9.31
CA VAL A 44 4.95 0.65 -8.59
C VAL A 44 5.97 -0.03 -9.50
N ALA A 45 7.23 -0.03 -9.06
CA ALA A 45 8.32 -0.74 -9.72
C ALA A 45 8.63 -2.06 -9.01
N MET A 46 8.37 -2.14 -7.71
CA MET A 46 8.62 -3.34 -6.91
C MET A 46 7.57 -3.50 -5.81
N VAL A 47 7.25 -4.76 -5.53
CA VAL A 47 6.37 -5.21 -4.45
C VAL A 47 7.12 -6.24 -3.62
N GLU A 48 7.38 -5.93 -2.35
CA GLU A 48 8.12 -6.82 -1.45
C GLU A 48 7.29 -7.11 -0.19
N PRO A 49 6.92 -8.39 0.06
CA PRO A 49 6.39 -8.79 1.36
C PRO A 49 7.45 -8.57 2.45
N THR A 50 7.06 -8.14 3.64
CA THR A 50 7.96 -8.14 4.80
C THR A 50 8.31 -9.56 5.23
N ALA A 51 9.43 -9.75 5.94
CA ALA A 51 9.96 -11.09 6.28
C ALA A 51 8.98 -12.02 7.00
N ASP A 52 8.06 -11.46 7.80
CA ASP A 52 7.03 -12.20 8.55
C ASP A 52 5.69 -12.30 7.81
N SER A 53 5.63 -11.84 6.56
CA SER A 53 4.40 -11.86 5.75
C SER A 53 4.15 -13.20 5.10
N GLY A 54 2.87 -13.52 4.90
CA GLY A 54 2.45 -14.56 3.95
C GLY A 54 2.82 -14.23 2.50
N THR A 55 2.29 -15.00 1.54
CA THR A 55 2.54 -14.75 0.12
C THR A 55 2.09 -13.34 -0.30
N GLN A 56 2.75 -12.75 -1.30
CA GLN A 56 2.38 -11.44 -1.83
C GLN A 56 0.88 -11.32 -2.17
N SER A 57 0.29 -12.37 -2.76
CA SER A 57 -1.14 -12.41 -3.12
C SER A 57 -2.05 -12.43 -1.88
N GLY A 58 -1.70 -13.20 -0.86
CA GLY A 58 -2.41 -13.22 0.42
C GLY A 58 -2.33 -11.86 1.12
N CYS A 59 -1.16 -11.25 1.08
CA CYS A 59 -0.91 -9.92 1.62
C CYS A 59 -1.75 -8.83 0.94
N THR A 60 -1.78 -8.82 -0.38
CA THR A 60 -2.58 -7.87 -1.17
C THR A 60 -4.06 -8.00 -0.83
N THR A 61 -4.57 -9.23 -0.74
CA THR A 61 -5.96 -9.52 -0.38
C THR A 61 -6.29 -9.04 1.04
N ALA A 62 -5.38 -9.26 2.00
CA ALA A 62 -5.58 -8.82 3.38
C ALA A 62 -5.65 -7.29 3.49
N LEU A 63 -4.79 -6.58 2.75
CA LEU A 63 -4.78 -5.11 2.71
C LEU A 63 -6.05 -4.54 2.09
N GLN A 64 -6.53 -5.12 0.98
CA GLN A 64 -7.78 -4.70 0.34
C GLN A 64 -8.97 -4.89 1.28
N ARG A 65 -9.05 -6.04 1.97
CA ARG A 65 -10.11 -6.30 2.95
C ARG A 65 -10.09 -5.28 4.08
N ALA A 66 -8.91 -5.05 4.68
CA ALA A 66 -8.76 -4.07 5.75
C ALA A 66 -9.19 -2.66 5.32
N HIS A 67 -8.92 -2.26 4.08
CA HIS A 67 -9.36 -0.96 3.57
C HIS A 67 -10.88 -0.87 3.41
N VAL A 68 -11.51 -1.92 2.86
CA VAL A 68 -12.97 -1.99 2.72
C VAL A 68 -13.64 -1.97 4.09
N ASP A 69 -13.16 -2.77 5.03
CA ASP A 69 -13.70 -2.83 6.40
C ASP A 69 -13.63 -1.44 7.06
N ALA A 70 -12.46 -0.77 6.99
CA ALA A 70 -12.29 0.57 7.54
C ALA A 70 -13.22 1.63 6.90
N ALA A 71 -13.50 1.51 5.59
CA ALA A 71 -14.41 2.40 4.86
C ALA A 71 -15.88 2.17 5.24
N LEU A 72 -16.26 0.93 5.56
CA LEU A 72 -17.61 0.61 6.05
C LEU A 72 -17.81 1.09 7.49
N GLU A 73 -16.76 1.05 8.32
CA GLU A 73 -16.80 1.54 9.70
C GLU A 73 -16.83 3.08 9.79
N HIS A 74 -16.24 3.77 8.82
CA HIS A 74 -16.26 5.22 8.71
C HIS A 74 -17.01 5.66 7.44
N PRO A 75 -18.36 5.61 7.42
CA PRO A 75 -19.10 6.11 6.29
C PRO A 75 -18.69 7.58 6.11
N ALA A 76 -18.10 7.88 4.96
CA ALA A 76 -17.59 9.21 4.64
C ALA A 76 -18.67 10.24 4.97
N ALA A 77 -18.41 11.07 5.99
CA ALA A 77 -19.25 12.21 6.27
C ALA A 77 -19.31 13.07 5.00
N SER A 78 -20.54 13.26 4.51
CA SER A 78 -20.86 14.00 3.28
C SER A 78 -20.54 15.49 3.39
#